data_AF-A0AAJ0QT79-F1
#
_entry.id   AF-A0AAJ0QT79-F1
#
_cell.length_a   1.000
_cell.length_b   1.000
_cell.length_c   1.000
_cell.angle_alpha   90.00
_cell.angle_beta   90.00
_cell.angle_gamma   90.00
#
_symmetry.space_group_name_H-M   'P 1'
#
loop_
_entity.id
_entity.type
_entity.pdbx_description
1 polymer ?
#
loop_
_entity_poly.entity_id
_entity_poly.type
_entity_poly.pdbx_seq_one_letter_code
_entity_poly.pdbx_strand_id
1 'polypeptide(L)'
;MSATADTLVSAFADLGEPLDDEANCYLEVDTEERQAIIVWVEPLAFHAEFNGPRQYVATSSYFVDKAMPDHWSAHVDADGWLTRAVADAIVARLQGCIGARGEVYELEYGGDEPNITFEIVTSYEDGETFDHWFDRVGWPIVATLRNVTDPGTFMSPYLFAMASLEVES
;
A
#
# COMPACT_ATOMS: atom_id res chain seq x y z
N MET A 1 17.02 17.15 20.66
CA MET A 1 15.56 17.16 20.90
C MET A 1 14.93 16.97 19.54
N SER A 2 14.36 15.78 19.34
CA SER A 2 13.81 15.28 18.08
C SER A 2 12.49 15.98 17.80
N ALA A 3 12.44 16.81 16.76
CA ALA A 3 11.24 17.52 16.31
C ALA A 3 10.60 16.79 15.11
N THR A 4 10.76 15.47 15.04
CA THR A 4 10.52 14.69 13.82
C THR A 4 9.13 14.04 13.74
N ALA A 5 8.23 14.28 14.69
CA ALA A 5 6.87 13.69 14.64
C ALA A 5 5.77 14.72 14.34
N ASP A 6 5.85 15.93 14.92
CA ASP A 6 4.72 16.88 14.86
C ASP A 6 4.65 17.72 13.57
N THR A 7 5.66 17.67 12.71
CA THR A 7 5.68 18.42 11.45
C THR A 7 5.13 17.60 10.26
N LEU A 8 4.85 16.30 10.46
CA LEU A 8 4.58 15.32 9.40
C LEU A 8 3.13 15.27 8.90
N VAL A 9 2.16 15.74 9.69
CA VAL A 9 0.72 15.68 9.31
C VAL A 9 0.34 16.81 8.35
N SER A 10 1.11 17.91 8.30
CA SER A 10 0.59 19.16 7.73
C SER A 10 0.95 19.42 6.26
N ALA A 11 1.97 18.78 5.70
CA ALA A 11 2.38 19.05 4.31
C ALA A 11 1.32 18.60 3.28
N PHE A 12 0.50 17.59 3.61
CA PHE A 12 -0.64 17.17 2.79
C PHE A 12 -1.94 17.90 3.14
N ALA A 13 -2.05 18.49 4.34
CA ALA A 13 -3.20 19.29 4.73
C ALA A 13 -3.24 20.65 4.00
N ASP A 14 -2.09 21.19 3.59
CA ASP A 14 -2.00 22.47 2.86
C ASP A 14 -2.49 22.39 1.39
N LEU A 15 -2.75 21.18 0.86
CA LEU A 15 -3.39 21.00 -0.46
C LEU A 15 -4.93 21.08 -0.42
N GLY A 16 -5.51 21.46 0.73
CA GLY A 16 -6.83 22.07 0.78
C GLY A 16 -8.03 21.15 0.92
N GLU A 17 -7.85 19.83 1.05
CA GLU A 17 -8.86 18.92 1.59
C GLU A 17 -8.17 17.82 2.41
N PRO A 18 -8.66 17.48 3.63
CA PRO A 18 -8.19 16.29 4.32
C PRO A 18 -8.46 15.08 3.42
N LEU A 19 -7.44 14.28 3.13
CA LEU A 19 -7.59 13.00 2.45
C LEU A 19 -8.17 11.97 3.41
N ASP A 20 -9.43 12.19 3.80
CA ASP A 20 -10.21 11.33 4.70
C ASP A 20 -9.56 11.14 6.08
N ASP A 21 -10.34 10.81 7.10
CA ASP A 21 -9.79 10.47 8.42
C ASP A 21 -9.13 9.05 8.43
N GLU A 22 -8.93 8.48 7.22
CA GLU A 22 -8.54 7.11 6.87
C GLU A 22 -7.31 7.08 5.93
N ALA A 23 -6.43 8.08 5.99
CA ALA A 23 -5.22 8.10 5.16
C ALA A 23 -4.25 6.97 5.55
N ASN A 24 -4.27 5.88 4.77
CA ASN A 24 -3.32 4.77 4.78
C ASN A 24 -1.87 5.17 4.40
N CYS A 25 -1.53 6.46 4.37
CA CYS A 25 -0.28 6.95 3.80
C CYS A 25 0.32 8.08 4.64
N TYR A 26 1.60 7.94 4.97
CA TYR A 26 2.43 8.96 5.59
C TYR A 26 3.69 9.17 4.77
N LEU A 27 4.32 10.33 4.94
CA LEU A 27 5.53 10.68 4.23
C LEU A 27 6.55 11.24 5.21
N GLU A 28 7.72 10.64 5.25
CA GLU A 28 8.88 11.15 5.98
C GLU A 28 9.93 11.67 5.00
N VAL A 29 10.59 12.78 5.35
CA VAL A 29 11.66 13.36 4.54
C VAL A 29 12.93 13.40 5.39
N ASP A 30 13.94 12.66 4.96
CA ASP A 30 15.28 12.73 5.51
C ASP A 30 16.14 13.66 4.66
N THR A 31 16.35 14.87 5.17
CA THR A 31 17.16 15.88 4.48
C THR A 31 18.67 15.61 4.54
N GLU A 32 19.14 14.81 5.50
CA GLU A 32 20.57 14.49 5.65
C GLU A 32 20.99 13.44 4.63
N GLU A 33 20.21 12.37 4.52
CA GLU A 33 20.42 11.29 3.55
C GLU A 33 19.81 11.61 2.17
N ARG A 34 19.11 12.74 2.05
CA ARG A 34 18.40 13.18 0.83
C ARG A 34 17.41 12.14 0.33
N GLN A 35 16.64 11.61 1.26
CA GLN A 35 15.63 10.60 1.03
C GLN A 35 14.24 11.12 1.35
N ALA A 36 13.26 10.58 0.63
CA ALA A 36 11.86 10.68 1.00
C ALA A 36 11.30 9.27 1.09
N ILE A 37 10.60 9.02 2.18
CA ILE A 37 10.09 7.73 2.59
C ILE A 37 8.58 7.82 2.60
N ILE A 38 7.92 7.00 1.78
CA ILE A 38 6.46 6.88 1.78
C ILE A 38 6.12 5.65 2.59
N VAL A 39 5.43 5.84 3.71
CA VAL A 39 4.92 4.75 4.54
C VAL A 39 3.46 4.51 4.18
N TRP A 40 3.12 3.30 3.78
CA TRP A 40 1.76 2.90 3.44
C TRP A 40 1.28 1.79 4.38
N VAL A 41 0.20 2.04 5.12
CA VAL A 41 -0.39 1.09 6.06
C VAL A 41 -1.70 0.60 5.46
N GLU A 42 -1.83 -0.69 5.19
CA GLU A 42 -3.04 -1.27 4.63
C GLU A 42 -3.70 -2.22 5.64
N PRO A 43 -4.89 -1.87 6.18
CA PRO A 43 -5.66 -2.75 7.05
C PRO A 43 -6.13 -4.00 6.30
N LEU A 44 -5.88 -5.19 6.85
CA LEU A 44 -6.20 -6.45 6.18
C LEU A 44 -7.68 -6.84 6.28
N ALA A 45 -8.45 -6.21 7.17
CA ALA A 45 -9.86 -6.54 7.42
C ALA A 45 -10.72 -6.44 6.15
N PHE A 46 -10.58 -5.34 5.39
CA PHE A 46 -11.29 -5.15 4.13
C PHE A 46 -10.93 -6.23 3.10
N HIS A 47 -9.64 -6.55 2.97
CA HIS A 47 -9.16 -7.56 2.03
C HIS A 47 -9.62 -8.98 2.39
N ALA A 48 -9.75 -9.26 3.69
CA ALA A 48 -10.30 -10.52 4.20
C ALA A 48 -11.78 -10.69 3.82
N GLU A 49 -12.58 -9.64 3.97
CA GLU A 49 -13.99 -9.63 3.54
C GLU A 49 -14.12 -9.78 2.02
N PHE A 50 -13.29 -9.07 1.26
CA PHE A 50 -13.29 -9.13 -0.20
C PHE A 50 -12.91 -10.51 -0.74
N ASN A 51 -11.93 -11.19 -0.11
CA ASN A 51 -11.42 -12.50 -0.53
C ASN A 51 -12.10 -13.69 0.19
N GLY A 52 -13.13 -13.45 1.01
CA GLY A 52 -13.77 -14.48 1.83
C GLY A 52 -14.93 -15.24 1.15
N PRO A 53 -15.34 -16.39 1.74
CA PRO A 53 -16.44 -17.22 1.23
C PRO A 53 -17.79 -16.54 1.40
N ARG A 54 -18.19 -15.85 0.33
CA ARG A 54 -19.48 -15.18 0.09
C ARG A 54 -19.69 -13.87 0.87
N GLN A 55 -19.52 -12.74 0.17
CA GLN A 55 -20.55 -11.68 0.22
C GLN A 55 -20.55 -10.60 -0.87
N TYR A 56 -19.63 -10.59 -1.85
CA TYR A 56 -19.85 -9.78 -3.06
C TYR A 56 -20.75 -10.50 -4.08
N VAL A 57 -22.02 -10.71 -3.69
CA VAL A 57 -23.09 -10.90 -4.66
C VAL A 57 -23.34 -9.54 -5.30
N ALA A 58 -22.69 -9.32 -6.45
CA ALA A 58 -23.18 -8.55 -7.58
C ALA A 58 -24.22 -7.45 -7.26
N THR A 59 -23.79 -6.33 -6.67
CA THR A 59 -24.53 -5.06 -6.78
C THR A 59 -23.89 -4.10 -7.77
N SER A 60 -22.63 -4.32 -8.15
CA SER A 60 -22.01 -3.73 -9.32
C SER A 60 -21.93 -4.78 -10.43
N SER A 61 -22.64 -4.54 -11.53
CA SER A 61 -22.64 -5.38 -12.73
C SER A 61 -21.28 -5.47 -13.44
N TYR A 62 -20.20 -4.95 -12.86
CA TYR A 62 -18.86 -4.96 -13.45
C TYR A 62 -18.00 -6.17 -13.05
N PHE A 63 -18.33 -6.87 -11.96
CA PHE A 63 -17.54 -8.01 -11.45
C PHE A 63 -18.25 -9.37 -11.58
N VAL A 64 -19.30 -9.45 -12.40
CA VAL A 64 -20.04 -10.69 -12.65
C VAL A 64 -19.25 -11.55 -13.64
N ASP A 65 -18.32 -12.37 -13.14
CA ASP A 65 -18.05 -13.75 -13.66
C ASP A 65 -16.76 -14.39 -13.14
N LYS A 66 -15.97 -13.74 -12.28
CA LYS A 66 -14.86 -14.42 -11.60
C LYS A 66 -15.11 -14.45 -10.11
N ALA A 67 -15.72 -15.54 -9.64
CA ALA A 67 -15.53 -15.95 -8.26
C ALA A 67 -14.00 -16.01 -8.02
N MET A 68 -13.46 -15.06 -7.27
CA MET A 68 -12.09 -15.17 -6.77
C MET A 68 -12.06 -16.44 -5.90
N PRO A 69 -11.17 -17.41 -6.16
CA PRO A 69 -11.12 -18.64 -5.37
C PRO A 69 -10.94 -18.33 -3.88
N ASP A 70 -11.75 -18.99 -3.05
CA ASP A 70 -11.76 -18.90 -1.58
C ASP A 70 -10.45 -19.41 -0.95
N HIS A 71 -9.45 -18.55 -0.81
CA HIS A 71 -8.18 -18.95 -0.17
C HIS A 71 -7.59 -17.96 0.84
N TRP A 72 -8.29 -16.88 1.24
CA TRP A 72 -7.74 -15.91 2.22
C TRP A 72 -7.16 -16.58 3.47
N SER A 73 -7.87 -17.56 4.04
CA SER A 73 -7.43 -18.33 5.21
C SER A 73 -6.16 -19.19 4.99
N ALA A 74 -5.74 -19.43 3.75
CA ALA A 74 -4.49 -20.12 3.44
C ALA A 74 -3.28 -19.17 3.44
N HIS A 75 -3.54 -17.86 3.44
CA HIS A 75 -2.53 -16.82 3.31
C HIS A 75 -2.33 -16.00 4.58
N VAL A 76 -3.22 -16.18 5.57
CA VAL A 76 -3.15 -15.56 6.88
C VAL A 76 -3.03 -16.61 7.98
N ASP A 77 -2.52 -16.21 9.15
CA ASP A 77 -2.49 -17.03 10.36
C ASP A 77 -3.83 -17.00 11.11
N ALA A 78 -3.85 -17.60 12.31
CA ALA A 78 -5.05 -17.70 13.14
C ALA A 78 -5.59 -16.35 13.64
N ASP A 79 -4.72 -15.34 13.70
CA ASP A 79 -5.03 -13.99 14.17
C ASP A 79 -5.34 -13.04 12.99
N GLY A 80 -5.25 -13.54 11.74
CA GLY A 80 -5.58 -12.80 10.52
C GLY A 80 -4.41 -12.04 9.90
N TRP A 81 -3.19 -12.20 10.43
CA TRP A 81 -1.98 -11.61 9.87
C TRP A 81 -1.51 -12.40 8.65
N LEU A 82 -0.96 -11.72 7.64
CA LEU A 82 -0.38 -12.40 6.49
C LEU A 82 0.76 -13.32 6.93
N THR A 83 0.83 -14.51 6.32
CA THR A 83 2.04 -15.32 6.43
C THR A 83 3.22 -14.60 5.79
N ARG A 84 4.43 -14.81 6.33
CA ARG A 84 5.65 -14.16 5.83
C ARG A 84 5.82 -14.31 4.31
N ALA A 85 5.58 -15.50 3.78
CA ALA A 85 5.72 -15.77 2.34
C ALA A 85 4.75 -14.94 1.48
N VAL A 86 3.55 -14.67 1.99
CA VAL A 86 2.55 -13.84 1.30
C VAL A 86 2.91 -12.37 1.39
N ALA A 87 3.36 -11.91 2.56
CA ALA A 87 3.85 -10.54 2.72
C ALA A 87 5.04 -10.26 1.78
N ASP A 88 6.02 -11.17 1.72
CA ASP A 88 7.16 -11.09 0.79
C ASP A 88 6.71 -11.02 -0.68
N ALA A 89 5.72 -11.84 -1.07
CA ALA A 89 5.18 -11.83 -2.43
C ALA A 89 4.46 -10.52 -2.77
N ILE A 90 3.72 -9.95 -1.82
CA ILE A 90 3.06 -8.65 -1.96
C ILE A 90 4.11 -7.54 -2.12
N VAL A 91 5.15 -7.53 -1.30
CA VAL A 91 6.27 -6.56 -1.39
C VAL A 91 6.96 -6.65 -2.75
N ALA A 92 7.30 -7.87 -3.21
CA ALA A 92 7.94 -8.08 -4.50
C ALA A 92 7.07 -7.61 -5.67
N ARG A 93 5.75 -7.84 -5.60
CA ARG A 93 4.81 -7.36 -6.61
C ARG A 93 4.67 -5.85 -6.58
N LEU A 94 4.59 -5.25 -5.40
CA LEU A 94 4.54 -3.82 -5.24
C LEU A 94 5.80 -3.17 -5.80
N GLN A 95 6.99 -3.74 -5.53
CA GLN A 95 8.25 -3.34 -6.15
C GLN A 95 8.16 -3.38 -7.69
N GLY A 96 7.55 -4.43 -8.25
CA GLY A 96 7.29 -4.54 -9.70
C GLY A 96 6.38 -3.44 -10.24
N CYS A 97 5.35 -3.02 -9.47
CA CYS A 97 4.45 -1.94 -9.85
C CYS A 97 5.14 -0.56 -9.81
N ILE A 98 5.91 -0.28 -8.76
CA ILE A 98 6.59 1.02 -8.62
C ILE A 98 7.83 1.13 -9.53
N GLY A 99 8.45 -0.01 -9.87
CA GLY A 99 9.66 -0.09 -10.69
C GLY A 99 10.87 0.56 -10.02
N ALA A 100 11.72 1.22 -10.81
CA ALA A 100 12.95 1.86 -10.32
C ALA A 100 12.73 3.22 -9.62
N ARG A 101 11.49 3.55 -9.23
CA ARG A 101 11.16 4.83 -8.60
C ARG A 101 11.53 4.88 -7.11
N GLY A 102 11.67 3.71 -6.49
CA GLY A 102 12.03 3.54 -5.10
C GLY A 102 12.26 2.08 -4.77
N GLU A 103 12.67 1.83 -3.55
CA GLU A 103 12.84 0.50 -2.99
C GLU A 103 11.74 0.25 -1.95
N VAL A 104 11.04 -0.87 -2.07
CA VAL A 104 9.96 -1.29 -1.17
C VAL A 104 10.52 -2.19 -0.10
N TYR A 105 10.24 -1.84 1.15
CA TYR A 105 10.49 -2.66 2.32
C TYR A 105 9.16 -2.94 3.01
N GLU A 106 9.03 -4.14 3.57
CA GLU A 106 7.99 -4.38 4.56
C GLU A 106 8.48 -3.89 5.92
N LEU A 107 7.61 -3.23 6.65
CA LEU A 107 7.81 -2.98 8.07
C LEU A 107 7.03 -4.01 8.88
N GLU A 108 7.73 -4.73 9.75
CA GLU A 108 7.08 -5.48 10.83
C GLU A 108 6.54 -4.49 11.85
N TYR A 109 5.32 -3.99 11.63
CA TYR A 109 4.63 -3.16 12.60
C TYR A 109 3.78 -4.04 13.52
N GLY A 110 4.11 -4.01 14.81
CA GLY A 110 3.23 -4.52 15.85
C GLY A 110 2.03 -3.57 16.00
N GLY A 111 0.84 -4.12 15.88
CA GLY A 111 -0.43 -3.40 16.07
C GLY A 111 -1.47 -4.31 16.71
N ASP A 112 -2.58 -3.72 17.14
CA ASP A 112 -3.68 -4.47 17.76
C ASP A 112 -4.57 -5.15 16.71
N GLU A 113 -4.47 -4.75 15.44
CA GLU A 113 -5.26 -5.25 14.32
C GLU A 113 -4.38 -5.67 13.13
N PRO A 114 -4.76 -6.74 12.39
CA PRO A 114 -4.01 -7.19 11.22
C PRO A 114 -3.91 -6.13 10.13
N ASN A 115 -2.67 -5.78 9.79
CA ASN A 115 -2.33 -4.85 8.72
C ASN A 115 -1.05 -5.33 8.00
N ILE A 116 -0.76 -4.76 6.84
CA ILE A 116 0.57 -4.79 6.26
C ILE A 116 1.07 -3.36 6.07
N THR A 117 2.31 -3.11 6.47
CA THR A 117 2.93 -1.80 6.33
C THR A 117 4.10 -1.91 5.34
N PHE A 118 4.11 -1.00 4.38
CA PHE A 118 5.18 -0.85 3.41
C PHE A 118 5.91 0.46 3.64
N GLU A 119 7.22 0.44 3.48
CA GLU A 119 8.06 1.60 3.37
C GLU A 119 8.60 1.67 1.94
N ILE A 120 8.46 2.82 1.29
CA ILE A 120 9.01 3.05 -0.04
C ILE A 120 10.02 4.17 0.05
N VAL A 121 11.29 3.80 -0.01
CA VAL A 121 12.40 4.74 0.08
C VAL A 121 12.75 5.24 -1.31
N THR A 122 12.82 6.56 -1.44
CA THR A 122 13.14 7.26 -2.69
C THR A 122 14.21 8.32 -2.41
N SER A 123 14.83 8.86 -3.46
CA SER A 123 15.90 9.86 -3.33
C SER A 123 15.58 11.17 -4.03
N TYR A 124 16.10 12.26 -3.46
CA TYR A 124 16.11 13.58 -4.09
C TYR A 124 17.26 13.73 -5.08
N GLU A 125 16.96 14.33 -6.24
CA GLU A 125 17.97 14.81 -7.17
C GLU A 125 18.70 16.05 -6.64
N ASP A 126 19.86 16.38 -7.21
CA ASP A 126 20.69 17.50 -6.76
C ASP A 126 19.94 18.84 -6.87
N GLY A 127 19.71 19.49 -5.73
CA GLY A 127 19.00 20.77 -5.66
C GLY A 127 17.49 20.66 -5.88
N GLU A 128 16.94 19.44 -5.88
CA GLU A 128 15.51 19.20 -6.00
C GLU A 128 14.74 19.66 -4.76
N THR A 129 13.58 20.30 -4.97
CA THR A 129 12.67 20.68 -3.90
C THR A 129 11.69 19.55 -3.60
N PHE A 130 11.03 19.63 -2.45
CA PHE A 130 9.93 18.71 -2.12
C PHE A 130 8.89 18.59 -3.24
N ASP A 131 8.36 19.71 -3.73
CA ASP A 131 7.32 19.73 -4.76
C ASP A 131 7.77 19.08 -6.07
N HIS A 132 9.01 19.36 -6.51
CA HIS A 132 9.56 18.74 -7.71
C HIS A 132 9.73 17.23 -7.55
N TRP A 133 10.22 16.78 -6.39
CA TRP A 133 10.30 15.35 -6.07
C TRP A 133 8.92 14.71 -6.03
N PHE A 134 7.93 15.40 -5.43
CA PHE A 134 6.59 14.86 -5.28
C PHE A 134 5.92 14.69 -6.65
N ASP A 135 6.01 15.67 -7.54
CA ASP A 135 5.48 15.56 -8.90
C ASP A 135 6.17 14.45 -9.72
N ARG A 136 7.49 14.32 -9.58
CA ARG A 136 8.31 13.38 -10.36
C ARG A 136 8.19 11.93 -9.87
N VAL A 137 8.19 11.72 -8.55
CA VAL A 137 8.33 10.41 -7.91
C VAL A 137 7.18 10.14 -6.92
N GLY A 138 6.95 11.06 -5.99
CA GLY A 138 6.01 10.85 -4.87
C GLY A 138 4.58 10.55 -5.32
N TRP A 139 3.98 11.46 -6.09
CA TRP A 139 2.62 11.31 -6.61
C TRP A 139 2.46 10.09 -7.53
N PRO A 140 3.36 9.79 -8.49
CA PRO A 140 3.30 8.54 -9.24
C PRO A 140 3.27 7.29 -8.37
N ILE A 141 4.02 7.24 -7.26
CA ILE A 141 4.00 6.11 -6.32
C ILE A 141 2.65 6.06 -5.59
N VAL A 142 2.19 7.19 -5.01
CA VAL A 142 0.91 7.27 -4.30
C VAL A 142 -0.27 6.88 -5.20
N ALA A 143 -0.28 7.36 -6.44
CA ALA A 143 -1.29 7.00 -7.42
C ALA A 143 -1.23 5.50 -7.78
N THR A 144 -0.03 4.94 -7.87
CA THR A 144 0.15 3.48 -8.09
C THR A 144 -0.43 2.68 -6.94
N LEU A 145 -0.09 3.05 -5.69
CA LEU A 145 -0.60 2.41 -4.48
C LEU A 145 -2.13 2.40 -4.47
N ARG A 146 -2.76 3.57 -4.61
CA ARG A 146 -4.23 3.68 -4.67
C ARG A 146 -4.84 2.79 -5.75
N ASN A 147 -4.25 2.75 -6.93
CA ASN A 147 -4.79 1.96 -8.04
C ASN A 147 -4.62 0.45 -7.85
N VAL A 148 -3.62 0.00 -7.08
CA VAL A 148 -3.34 -1.43 -6.91
C VAL A 148 -3.92 -1.98 -5.60
N THR A 149 -4.16 -1.17 -4.57
CA THR A 149 -4.74 -1.64 -3.31
C THR A 149 -6.28 -1.60 -3.31
N ASP A 150 -6.90 -0.73 -4.12
CA ASP A 150 -8.35 -0.68 -4.28
C ASP A 150 -8.85 -1.63 -5.40
N PRO A 151 -9.66 -2.66 -5.09
CA PRO A 151 -10.25 -3.53 -6.10
C PRO A 151 -11.37 -2.85 -6.91
N GLY A 152 -11.93 -1.73 -6.43
CA GLY A 152 -12.94 -0.92 -7.12
C GLY A 152 -12.40 -0.07 -8.27
N THR A 153 -11.07 0.08 -8.35
CA THR A 153 -10.41 0.80 -9.45
C THR A 153 -10.53 0.03 -10.77
N PHE A 154 -10.86 0.75 -11.85
CA PHE A 154 -11.08 0.13 -13.17
C PHE A 154 -9.82 -0.58 -13.69
N MET A 155 -9.96 -1.87 -14.03
CA MET A 155 -8.84 -2.76 -14.40
C MET A 155 -7.73 -2.82 -13.35
N SER A 156 -8.08 -2.63 -12.07
CA SER A 156 -7.12 -2.77 -10.97
C SER A 156 -6.38 -4.10 -11.08
N PRO A 157 -5.04 -4.09 -11.08
CA PRO A 157 -4.27 -5.32 -10.98
C PRO A 157 -4.35 -5.94 -9.58
N TYR A 158 -5.14 -5.35 -8.66
CA TYR A 158 -5.41 -5.70 -7.27
C TYR A 158 -4.30 -6.52 -6.60
N LEU A 159 -3.46 -5.82 -5.84
CA LEU A 159 -2.27 -6.34 -5.16
C LEU A 159 -2.60 -7.53 -4.27
N PHE A 160 -3.78 -7.52 -3.64
CA PHE A 160 -4.28 -8.56 -2.73
C PHE A 160 -5.20 -9.59 -3.43
N ALA A 161 -5.14 -9.68 -4.76
CA ALA A 161 -5.77 -10.77 -5.50
C ALA A 161 -4.99 -12.07 -5.29
N MET A 162 -5.43 -12.91 -4.36
CA MET A 162 -4.66 -14.05 -3.85
C MET A 162 -4.30 -15.10 -4.90
N ALA A 163 -5.15 -15.32 -5.91
CA ALA A 163 -4.88 -16.22 -7.03
C ALA A 163 -3.63 -15.85 -7.86
N SER A 164 -3.10 -14.64 -7.66
CA SER A 164 -1.89 -14.15 -8.34
C SER A 164 -0.67 -14.07 -7.41
N LEU A 165 -0.78 -14.58 -6.18
CA LEU A 165 0.30 -14.74 -5.21
C LEU A 165 0.72 -16.21 -5.05
N GLU A 166 0.02 -17.14 -5.71
CA GLU A 166 0.45 -18.53 -5.82
C GLU A 166 1.70 -18.60 -6.71
N VAL A 167 2.86 -18.87 -6.10
CA VAL A 167 4.08 -19.19 -6.83
C VAL A 167 3.85 -20.54 -7.51
N GLU A 168 3.92 -20.60 -8.84
CA GLU A 168 3.94 -21.87 -9.57
C GLU A 168 5.07 -22.75 -9.01
N SER A 169 4.68 -23.86 -8.38
CA SER A 169 5.58 -24.87 -7.80
C SER A 169 6.31 -25.68 -8.85
#